data_AF-A0A0S6X5B7-F1
#
_entry.id   AF-A0A0S6X5B7-F1
#
_cell.length_a   1.000
_cell.length_b   1.000
_cell.length_c   1.000
_cell.angle_alpha   90.00
_cell.angle_beta   90.00
_cell.angle_gamma   90.00
#
_symmetry.space_group_name_H-M   'P 1'
#
loop_
_entity.id
_entity.type
_entity.pdbx_description
1 polymer ?
#
loop_
_entity_poly.entity_id
_entity_poly.type
_entity_poly.pdbx_seq_one_letter_code
_entity_poly.pdbx_strand_id
1 'polypeptide(L)'
;MIQASQSNSLFHAYGLVKMLLWVPTEARQSILPWNLQLRSSFNAVNDIMVDIDEVAGVPQEIDLDANPWAPKFRPRQYLLDDLAMLNAADNMEKAGLHMPDHRMSDKFKAAQKSRQDIEARSNALHLPVLRNTSSDRESFDDSLAALETEAASLATKSTSLKKMKAEPIVPTYKPLFDKGVFEPLKFDVANRFAAYMDHSLRLIKAEIAFSRLSSSMQEEERETVRQRIQKIHTNIKQSMIQKGTAEFNLWEKRATLVLDELLASQADPPVLSVDRRSLEPMEAKVEEFWPAIPCMLLDIDPREKNFSSDITSTVKALTLLRDLIPPLMWRRAASVSDSIDFIATEGGSDLVAEAPAITDPSVGGRLDHREMKSSSLNRTMLEQLVEAWIEWPFRPTDAELREANSGLENVADTVEEEEDGKTDVDDTAF
;
A
#
# COMPACT_ATOMS: atom_id res chain seq x y z
N MET A 1 13.62 -10.22 17.95
CA MET A 1 12.91 -9.57 19.08
C MET A 1 11.41 -9.52 18.85
N ILE A 2 10.92 -9.01 17.71
CA ILE A 2 9.49 -9.08 17.35
C ILE A 2 8.91 -10.51 17.41
N GLN A 3 9.62 -11.52 16.88
CA GLN A 3 9.19 -12.91 17.01
C GLN A 3 9.07 -13.40 18.47
N ALA A 4 9.89 -12.85 19.37
CA ALA A 4 9.84 -13.20 20.79
C ALA A 4 8.61 -12.57 21.47
N SER A 5 8.16 -11.39 21.03
CA SER A 5 6.92 -10.77 21.52
C SER A 5 5.70 -11.58 21.11
N GLN A 6 5.69 -12.14 19.90
CA GLN A 6 4.60 -13.00 19.42
C GLN A 6 4.45 -14.28 20.26
N SER A 7 5.57 -14.87 20.68
CA SER A 7 5.60 -16.15 21.41
C SER A 7 5.65 -16.00 22.93
N ASN A 8 5.60 -14.76 23.46
CA ASN A 8 5.86 -14.44 24.86
C ASN A 8 7.11 -15.18 25.38
N SER A 9 8.22 -15.06 24.63
CA SER A 9 9.49 -15.70 24.95
C SER A 9 10.59 -14.68 25.25
N LEU A 10 11.75 -15.14 25.73
CA LEU A 10 12.87 -14.30 26.15
C LEU A 10 12.41 -13.26 27.20
N PHE A 11 12.70 -11.98 26.96
CA PHE A 11 12.32 -10.88 27.85
C PHE A 11 10.82 -10.51 27.76
N HIS A 12 10.06 -11.13 26.84
CA HIS A 12 8.59 -11.02 26.79
C HIS A 12 7.87 -12.09 27.62
N ALA A 13 8.59 -13.01 28.28
CA ALA A 13 8.00 -14.11 29.03
C ALA A 13 7.08 -13.70 30.18
N TYR A 14 7.25 -12.47 30.68
CA TYR A 14 6.45 -11.91 31.78
C TYR A 14 5.54 -10.75 31.34
N GLY A 15 5.43 -10.50 30.04
CA GLY A 15 4.64 -9.40 29.48
C GLY A 15 5.30 -8.78 28.26
N LEU A 16 4.51 -8.09 27.44
CA LEU A 16 5.03 -7.37 26.29
C LEU A 16 5.90 -6.20 26.77
N VAL A 17 7.03 -6.00 26.08
CA VAL A 17 8.03 -5.00 26.42
C VAL A 17 8.19 -4.10 25.22
N LYS A 18 7.90 -2.81 25.39
CA LYS A 18 8.17 -1.78 24.39
C LYS A 18 9.68 -1.60 24.24
N MET A 19 10.17 -1.54 23.01
CA MET A 19 11.59 -1.51 22.69
C MET A 19 11.95 -0.26 21.90
N LEU A 20 13.06 0.36 22.27
CA LEU A 20 13.64 1.48 21.54
C LEU A 20 15.03 1.06 21.03
N LEU A 21 15.20 0.97 19.71
CA LEU A 21 16.38 0.34 19.10
C LEU A 21 17.00 1.21 18.02
N TRP A 22 18.32 1.42 18.11
CA TRP A 22 19.11 1.90 16.98
C TRP A 22 19.37 0.75 16.02
N VAL A 23 19.00 0.93 14.76
CA VAL A 23 19.26 -0.01 13.67
C VAL A 23 19.94 0.71 12.50
N PRO A 24 20.78 0.02 11.72
CA PRO A 24 21.39 0.61 10.54
C PRO A 24 20.32 1.08 9.53
N THR A 25 20.54 2.24 8.92
CA THR A 25 19.59 2.84 7.97
C THR A 25 19.38 1.96 6.72
N GLU A 26 20.33 1.06 6.42
CA GLU A 26 20.21 0.07 5.34
C GLU A 26 19.02 -0.88 5.54
N ALA A 27 18.63 -1.14 6.79
CA ALA A 27 17.47 -1.96 7.12
C ALA A 27 16.14 -1.18 7.05
N ARG A 28 16.16 0.13 6.72
CA ARG A 28 14.95 0.97 6.75
C ARG A 28 13.83 0.39 5.92
N GLN A 29 14.11 -0.03 4.69
CA GLN A 29 13.04 -0.46 3.79
C GLN A 29 12.52 -1.86 4.05
N SER A 30 13.36 -2.74 4.60
CA SER A 30 12.90 -4.06 5.02
C SER A 30 12.04 -3.98 6.27
N ILE A 31 12.19 -2.96 7.12
CA ILE A 31 11.39 -2.77 8.33
C ILE A 31 10.18 -1.85 8.10
N LEU A 32 10.41 -0.70 7.45
CA LEU A 32 9.47 0.39 7.19
C LEU A 32 9.38 0.67 5.68
N PRO A 33 8.59 -0.11 4.92
CA PRO A 33 8.42 0.10 3.50
C PRO A 33 7.67 1.42 3.27
N TRP A 34 8.33 2.32 2.55
CA TRP A 34 7.81 3.61 2.11
C TRP A 34 6.91 3.55 0.87
N ASN A 35 6.83 2.40 0.19
CA ASN A 35 5.92 2.19 -0.94
C ASN A 35 5.35 0.76 -0.93
N LEU A 36 4.22 0.55 -1.59
CA LEU A 36 3.54 -0.76 -1.61
C LEU A 36 4.36 -1.84 -2.34
N GLN A 37 5.16 -1.42 -3.33
CA GLN A 37 6.00 -2.34 -4.11
C GLN A 37 7.15 -2.94 -3.29
N LEU A 38 7.47 -2.39 -2.12
CA LEU A 38 8.52 -2.89 -1.24
C LEU A 38 7.97 -3.60 0.00
N ARG A 39 6.64 -3.61 0.17
CA ARG A 39 6.01 -4.31 1.27
C ARG A 39 6.20 -5.82 1.11
N SER A 40 6.91 -6.41 2.07
CA SER A 40 7.20 -7.85 2.13
C SER A 40 6.28 -8.58 3.10
N SER A 41 6.37 -9.91 3.11
CA SER A 41 5.73 -10.76 4.12
C SER A 41 6.14 -10.40 5.53
N PHE A 42 7.41 -10.03 5.75
CA PHE A 42 7.91 -9.57 7.04
C PHE A 42 7.15 -8.33 7.53
N ASN A 43 6.90 -7.36 6.64
CA ASN A 43 6.14 -6.15 6.99
C ASN A 43 4.67 -6.47 7.29
N ALA A 44 4.03 -7.29 6.46
CA ALA A 44 2.63 -7.68 6.65
C ALA A 44 2.42 -8.46 7.96
N VAL A 45 3.34 -9.35 8.33
CA VAL A 45 3.31 -10.05 9.64
C VAL A 45 3.50 -9.06 10.79
N ASN A 46 4.46 -8.14 10.67
CA ASN A 46 4.72 -7.15 11.70
C ASN A 46 3.54 -6.20 11.88
N ASP A 47 2.86 -5.81 10.80
CA ASP A 47 1.69 -4.93 10.86
C ASP A 47 0.62 -5.46 11.80
N ILE A 48 0.43 -6.78 11.89
CA ILE A 48 -0.53 -7.41 12.80
C ILE A 48 -0.05 -7.33 14.25
N MET A 49 1.25 -7.51 14.47
CA MET A 49 1.81 -7.88 15.77
C MET A 49 2.46 -6.73 16.53
N VAL A 50 2.93 -5.70 15.83
CA VAL A 50 3.69 -4.60 16.40
C VAL A 50 3.32 -3.28 15.72
N ASP A 51 3.37 -2.19 16.47
CA ASP A 51 3.46 -0.85 15.93
C ASP A 51 4.94 -0.45 15.89
N ILE A 52 5.42 0.02 14.74
CA ILE A 52 6.82 0.45 14.55
C ILE A 52 6.81 1.88 14.02
N ASP A 53 7.38 2.79 14.78
CA ASP A 53 7.57 4.19 14.40
C ASP A 53 9.07 4.52 14.35
N GLU A 54 9.49 5.28 13.34
CA GLU A 54 10.82 5.88 13.32
C GLU A 54 10.81 7.18 14.14
N VAL A 55 11.62 7.23 15.20
CA VAL A 55 11.68 8.38 16.12
C VAL A 55 12.73 9.40 15.66
N ALA A 56 13.86 8.90 15.20
CA ALA A 56 14.96 9.71 14.70
C ALA A 56 15.76 8.90 13.68
N GLY A 57 16.40 9.54 12.72
CA GLY A 57 17.26 8.81 11.81
C GLY A 57 18.03 9.70 10.87
N VAL A 58 19.10 9.13 10.31
CA VAL A 58 19.82 9.77 9.21
C VAL A 58 18.94 9.68 7.95
N PRO A 59 18.72 10.78 7.21
CA PRO A 59 17.99 10.75 5.95
C PRO A 59 18.58 9.71 5.01
N GLN A 60 17.73 9.02 4.24
CA GLN A 60 18.23 8.08 3.25
C GLN A 60 18.99 8.84 2.17
N GLU A 61 20.30 8.60 2.06
CA GLU A 61 21.08 9.01 0.91
C GLU A 61 20.93 8.00 -0.22
N ILE A 62 20.79 8.51 -1.44
CA ILE A 62 20.76 7.68 -2.64
C ILE A 62 22.19 7.57 -3.13
N ASP A 63 22.77 6.40 -2.96
CA ASP A 63 24.02 6.06 -3.61
C ASP A 63 23.76 5.89 -5.12
N LEU A 64 24.27 6.82 -5.90
CA LEU A 64 24.11 6.84 -7.36
C LEU A 64 25.12 5.97 -8.09
N ASP A 65 26.17 5.53 -7.37
CA ASP A 65 27.19 4.62 -7.88
C ASP A 65 26.75 3.16 -7.68
N ALA A 66 25.85 2.91 -6.73
CA ALA A 66 25.11 1.65 -6.62
C ALA A 66 24.10 1.46 -7.77
N ASN A 67 23.60 0.23 -7.95
CA ASN A 67 22.58 -0.09 -8.95
C ASN A 67 21.33 0.80 -8.75
N PRO A 68 21.08 1.81 -9.61
CA PRO A 68 20.00 2.77 -9.39
C PRO A 68 18.61 2.16 -9.65
N TRP A 69 18.55 1.02 -10.34
CA TRP A 69 17.33 0.27 -10.62
C TRP A 69 16.91 -0.63 -9.45
N ALA A 70 17.76 -0.77 -8.44
CA ALA A 70 17.46 -1.60 -7.28
C ALA A 70 16.12 -1.13 -6.67
N PRO A 71 15.23 -2.05 -6.28
CA PRO A 71 13.92 -1.70 -5.69
C PRO A 71 14.04 -0.69 -4.56
N LYS A 72 15.17 -0.72 -3.83
CA LYS A 72 15.47 0.19 -2.74
C LYS A 72 15.66 1.66 -3.10
N PHE A 73 15.79 2.00 -4.38
CA PHE A 73 15.90 3.40 -4.80
C PHE A 73 14.63 3.90 -5.47
N ARG A 74 13.55 3.09 -5.51
CA ARG A 74 12.27 3.47 -6.12
C ARG A 74 11.59 4.59 -5.34
N PRO A 75 11.51 5.82 -5.88
CA PRO A 75 10.87 6.92 -5.19
C PRO A 75 9.38 6.64 -4.98
N ARG A 76 8.89 6.91 -3.77
CA ARG A 76 7.46 7.11 -3.54
C ARG A 76 6.99 8.36 -4.30
N GLN A 77 5.73 8.39 -4.72
CA GLN A 77 5.17 9.59 -5.33
C GLN A 77 5.28 10.80 -4.39
N TYR A 78 5.77 11.92 -4.92
CA TYR A 78 6.08 13.12 -4.14
C TYR A 78 4.89 13.65 -3.32
N LEU A 79 3.71 13.73 -3.95
CA LEU A 79 2.52 14.21 -3.26
C LEU A 79 2.15 13.33 -2.06
N LEU A 80 2.37 12.01 -2.12
CA LEU A 80 2.06 11.11 -1.02
C LEU A 80 3.04 11.28 0.15
N ASP A 81 4.32 11.50 -0.15
CA ASP A 81 5.34 11.75 0.87
C ASP A 81 5.03 13.05 1.63
N ASP A 82 4.74 14.13 0.88
CA ASP A 82 4.33 15.42 1.44
C ASP A 82 3.04 15.31 2.29
N LEU A 83 2.02 14.59 1.80
CA LEU A 83 0.78 14.37 2.56
C LEU A 83 1.03 13.57 3.84
N ALA A 84 1.89 12.54 3.80
CA ALA A 84 2.26 11.78 4.99
C ALA A 84 3.00 12.64 6.01
N MET A 85 3.84 13.59 5.58
CA MET A 85 4.50 14.58 6.46
C MET A 85 3.50 15.54 7.09
N LEU A 86 2.56 16.08 6.31
CA LEU A 86 1.53 16.97 6.85
C LEU A 86 0.60 16.27 7.83
N ASN A 87 0.21 15.02 7.54
CA ASN A 87 -0.60 14.22 8.46
C ASN A 87 0.14 13.96 9.78
N ALA A 88 1.44 13.65 9.72
CA ALA A 88 2.27 13.51 10.91
C ALA A 88 2.36 14.83 11.69
N ALA A 89 2.54 15.96 11.01
CA ALA A 89 2.55 17.28 11.64
C ALA A 89 1.23 17.59 12.37
N ASP A 90 0.08 17.27 11.77
CA ASP A 90 -1.23 17.44 12.39
C ASP A 90 -1.41 16.54 13.63
N ASN A 91 -0.90 15.32 13.58
CA ASN A 91 -0.91 14.40 14.72
C ASN A 91 -0.03 14.94 15.87
N MET A 92 1.16 15.47 15.55
CA MET A 92 2.05 16.11 16.51
C MET A 92 1.38 17.32 17.18
N GLU A 93 0.74 18.20 16.39
CA GLU A 93 0.03 19.37 16.92
C GLU A 93 -1.10 18.98 17.87
N LYS A 94 -1.92 17.98 17.48
CA LYS A 94 -3.00 17.44 18.33
C LYS A 94 -2.47 16.85 19.64
N ALA A 95 -1.28 16.25 19.61
CA ALA A 95 -0.61 15.69 20.78
C ALA A 95 0.15 16.74 21.61
N GLY A 96 0.21 18.00 21.18
CA GLY A 96 1.01 19.05 21.83
C GLY A 96 2.52 18.83 21.70
N LEU A 97 2.95 18.09 20.67
CA LEU A 97 4.35 17.79 20.37
C LEU A 97 4.89 18.80 19.35
N HIS A 98 6.12 19.27 19.59
CA HIS A 98 6.81 20.18 18.68
C HIS A 98 8.19 19.62 18.33
N MET A 99 8.54 19.66 17.04
CA MET A 99 9.86 19.26 16.56
C MET A 99 10.90 20.35 16.87
N PRO A 100 12.05 20.03 17.48
CA PRO A 100 13.11 21.01 17.69
C PRO A 100 13.66 21.57 16.37
N ASP A 101 13.83 22.89 16.24
CA ASP A 101 14.27 23.55 15.01
C ASP A 101 15.57 22.98 14.41
N HIS A 102 16.51 22.60 15.27
CA HIS A 102 17.83 22.05 14.88
C HIS A 102 17.79 20.55 14.50
N ARG A 103 16.65 19.88 14.71
CA ARG A 103 16.38 18.49 14.33
C ARG A 103 15.33 18.36 13.23
N MET A 104 14.81 19.50 12.78
CA MET A 104 13.79 19.55 11.76
C MET A 104 14.41 19.38 10.39
N SER A 105 13.93 18.38 9.64
CA SER A 105 14.43 18.10 8.30
C SER A 105 14.03 19.18 7.30
N ASP A 106 14.89 19.40 6.31
CA ASP A 106 14.62 20.40 5.27
C ASP A 106 13.41 20.02 4.42
N LYS A 107 13.15 18.71 4.25
CA LYS A 107 11.93 18.21 3.61
C LYS A 107 10.69 18.59 4.42
N PHE A 108 10.70 18.36 5.73
CA PHE A 108 9.57 18.69 6.59
C PHE A 108 9.29 20.21 6.61
N LYS A 109 10.34 21.04 6.68
CA LYS A 109 10.21 22.50 6.54
C LYS A 109 9.57 22.90 5.22
N ALA A 110 10.01 22.28 4.12
CA ALA A 110 9.48 22.56 2.78
C ALA A 110 8.00 22.17 2.66
N ALA A 111 7.63 20.98 3.17
CA ALA A 111 6.25 20.51 3.17
C ALA A 111 5.33 21.45 3.99
N GLN A 112 5.75 21.84 5.20
CA GLN A 112 4.99 22.80 6.02
C GLN A 112 4.80 24.15 5.32
N LYS A 113 5.85 24.68 4.67
CA LYS A 113 5.77 25.95 3.94
C LYS A 113 4.82 25.86 2.72
N SER A 114 4.78 24.70 2.07
CA SER A 114 3.97 24.45 0.87
C SER A 114 2.61 23.82 1.17
N ARG A 115 2.18 23.78 2.45
CA ARG A 115 0.95 23.08 2.89
C ARG A 115 -0.28 23.39 2.03
N GLN A 116 -0.55 24.66 1.77
CA GLN A 116 -1.72 25.07 0.97
C GLN A 116 -1.67 24.55 -0.47
N ASP A 117 -0.49 24.51 -1.08
CA ASP A 117 -0.30 23.99 -2.44
C ASP A 117 -0.49 22.46 -2.48
N ILE A 118 0.07 21.76 -1.50
CA ILE A 118 -0.08 20.30 -1.34
C ILE A 118 -1.56 19.94 -1.16
N GLU A 119 -2.28 20.64 -0.27
CA GLU A 119 -3.71 20.45 -0.05
C GLU A 119 -4.52 20.77 -1.31
N ALA A 120 -4.18 21.83 -2.05
CA ALA A 120 -4.85 22.16 -3.31
C ALA A 120 -4.67 21.06 -4.37
N ARG A 121 -3.46 20.50 -4.52
CA ARG A 121 -3.16 19.39 -5.44
C ARG A 121 -3.89 18.11 -5.03
N SER A 122 -3.89 17.80 -3.73
CA SER A 122 -4.64 16.66 -3.17
C SER A 122 -6.13 16.75 -3.48
N ASN A 123 -6.72 17.93 -3.26
CA ASN A 123 -8.13 18.18 -3.58
C ASN A 123 -8.43 18.09 -5.08
N ALA A 124 -7.52 18.60 -5.93
CA ALA A 124 -7.65 18.54 -7.39
C ALA A 124 -7.62 17.10 -7.94
N LEU A 125 -6.94 16.18 -7.27
CA LEU A 125 -6.94 14.76 -7.63
C LEU A 125 -8.22 14.03 -7.21
N HIS A 126 -9.17 14.71 -6.55
CA HIS A 126 -10.37 14.09 -6.01
C HIS A 126 -10.07 12.88 -5.13
N LEU A 127 -8.98 12.90 -4.34
CA LEU A 127 -8.64 11.79 -3.46
C LEU A 127 -9.85 11.45 -2.56
N PRO A 128 -10.28 10.18 -2.51
CA PRO A 128 -11.35 9.76 -1.63
C PRO A 128 -10.83 9.83 -0.20
N VAL A 129 -11.28 10.83 0.54
CA VAL A 129 -11.16 10.81 2.00
C VAL A 129 -12.14 9.75 2.50
N LEU A 130 -11.67 8.51 2.66
CA LEU A 130 -12.50 7.37 3.06
C LEU A 130 -13.31 7.68 4.33
N ARG A 131 -12.74 8.51 5.22
CA ARG A 131 -13.30 8.86 6.53
C ARG A 131 -14.51 9.81 6.50
N ASN A 132 -14.72 10.64 5.45
CA ASN A 132 -15.65 11.79 5.53
C ASN A 132 -16.63 12.02 4.36
N THR A 133 -16.78 11.09 3.41
CA THR A 133 -17.78 11.23 2.33
C THR A 133 -19.23 11.01 2.80
N SER A 134 -19.86 12.02 3.42
CA SER A 134 -21.31 12.04 3.56
C SER A 134 -21.93 12.25 2.17
N SER A 135 -22.63 11.25 1.65
CA SER A 135 -23.35 11.38 0.39
C SER A 135 -24.84 11.17 0.64
N ASP A 136 -25.62 12.22 0.41
CA ASP A 136 -27.06 12.11 0.30
C ASP A 136 -27.41 11.30 -0.97
N ARG A 137 -28.53 10.56 -0.93
CA ARG A 137 -28.91 9.61 -1.99
C ARG A 137 -29.03 10.25 -3.38
N GLU A 138 -29.63 11.43 -3.45
CA GLU A 138 -29.80 12.16 -4.72
C GLU A 138 -28.44 12.55 -5.34
N SER A 139 -27.52 13.05 -4.50
CA SER A 139 -26.16 13.39 -4.94
C SER A 139 -25.37 12.16 -5.40
N PHE A 140 -25.59 11.00 -4.77
CA PHE A 140 -24.99 9.73 -5.18
C PHE A 140 -25.50 9.28 -6.56
N ASP A 141 -26.82 9.29 -6.78
CA ASP A 141 -27.42 8.83 -8.03
C ASP A 141 -26.99 9.72 -9.22
N ASP A 142 -26.97 11.04 -9.04
CA ASP A 142 -26.49 12.00 -10.04
C ASP A 142 -25.00 11.78 -10.36
N SER A 143 -24.17 11.60 -9.32
CA SER A 143 -22.73 11.37 -9.50
C SER A 143 -22.46 10.05 -10.21
N LEU A 144 -23.23 9.00 -9.91
CA LEU A 144 -23.12 7.69 -10.53
C LEU A 144 -23.56 7.73 -12.00
N ALA A 145 -24.65 8.44 -12.32
CA ALA A 145 -25.13 8.60 -13.68
C ALA A 145 -24.15 9.42 -14.56
N ALA A 146 -23.57 10.49 -14.00
CA ALA A 146 -22.52 11.25 -14.65
C ALA A 146 -21.29 10.37 -14.94
N LEU A 147 -20.82 9.63 -13.94
CA LEU A 147 -19.68 8.72 -14.08
C LEU A 147 -19.94 7.61 -15.11
N GLU A 148 -21.16 7.06 -15.16
CA GLU A 148 -21.54 6.05 -16.17
C GLU A 148 -21.41 6.58 -17.60
N THR A 149 -21.89 7.81 -17.82
CA THR A 149 -21.82 8.48 -19.13
C THR A 149 -20.37 8.79 -19.52
N GLU A 150 -19.58 9.30 -18.58
CA GLU A 150 -18.18 9.65 -18.80
C GLU A 150 -17.31 8.42 -19.04
N ALA A 151 -17.48 7.35 -18.25
CA ALA A 151 -16.75 6.09 -18.42
C ALA A 151 -17.06 5.43 -19.77
N ALA A 152 -18.32 5.44 -20.21
CA ALA A 152 -18.70 4.96 -21.55
C ALA A 152 -18.05 5.82 -22.67
N SER A 153 -17.97 7.13 -22.48
CA SER A 153 -17.27 8.04 -23.40
C SER A 153 -15.77 7.79 -23.45
N LEU A 154 -15.14 7.50 -22.30
CA LEU A 154 -13.72 7.23 -22.18
C LEU A 154 -13.33 5.92 -22.88
N ALA A 155 -14.15 4.89 -22.75
CA ALA A 155 -13.97 3.60 -23.43
C ALA A 155 -13.98 3.77 -24.97
N THR A 156 -14.84 4.61 -25.51
CA THR A 156 -15.03 4.76 -26.97
C THR A 156 -14.11 5.79 -27.64
N LYS A 157 -13.71 6.86 -26.93
CA LYS A 157 -12.86 7.91 -27.51
C LYS A 157 -11.47 7.37 -27.86
N SER A 158 -10.93 7.72 -29.03
CA SER A 158 -9.51 7.50 -29.35
C SER A 158 -8.68 8.76 -29.08
N THR A 159 -8.59 9.19 -27.82
CA THR A 159 -7.66 10.26 -27.43
C THR A 159 -6.23 9.71 -27.35
N SER A 160 -5.29 10.33 -28.06
CA SER A 160 -3.87 10.03 -27.98
C SER A 160 -3.28 10.47 -26.64
N LEU A 161 -2.20 9.81 -26.22
CA LEU A 161 -1.42 10.22 -25.06
C LEU A 161 -0.65 11.48 -25.47
N LYS A 162 -0.96 12.61 -24.83
CA LYS A 162 -0.18 13.83 -25.01
C LYS A 162 1.06 13.77 -24.11
N LYS A 163 2.23 14.13 -24.66
CA LYS A 163 3.46 14.30 -23.88
C LYS A 163 3.22 15.29 -22.73
N MET A 164 3.64 14.90 -21.54
CA MET A 164 3.36 15.59 -20.30
C MET A 164 4.59 16.43 -19.86
N LYS A 165 4.38 17.62 -19.26
CA LYS A 165 5.45 18.45 -18.65
C LYS A 165 5.96 17.81 -17.35
N ALA A 166 7.25 17.91 -17.04
CA ALA A 166 7.85 17.29 -15.84
C ALA A 166 7.35 17.96 -14.54
N GLU A 167 7.07 17.15 -13.51
CA GLU A 167 6.86 17.63 -12.13
C GLU A 167 8.16 18.19 -11.54
N PRO A 168 8.09 19.05 -10.50
CA PRO A 168 9.25 19.32 -9.65
C PRO A 168 9.71 18.01 -9.00
N ILE A 169 10.99 17.70 -9.19
CA ILE A 169 11.60 16.50 -8.65
C ILE A 169 12.18 16.81 -7.27
N VAL A 170 11.94 15.96 -6.28
CA VAL A 170 12.59 16.06 -4.96
C VAL A 170 14.11 16.09 -5.18
N PRO A 171 14.85 17.08 -4.62
CA PRO A 171 16.28 17.19 -4.85
C PRO A 171 17.05 15.88 -4.59
N THR A 172 16.64 15.11 -3.57
CA THR A 172 17.22 13.79 -3.24
C THR A 172 17.12 12.80 -4.41
N TYR A 173 15.97 12.74 -5.10
CA TYR A 173 15.74 11.79 -6.20
C TYR A 173 16.12 12.36 -7.57
N LYS A 174 16.36 13.68 -7.69
CA LYS A 174 16.73 14.36 -8.94
C LYS A 174 17.76 13.61 -9.78
N PRO A 175 18.84 13.07 -9.20
CA PRO A 175 19.83 12.36 -10.00
C PRO A 175 19.30 11.06 -10.62
N LEU A 176 18.33 10.37 -10.00
CA LEU A 176 17.70 9.18 -10.59
C LEU A 176 16.84 9.55 -11.81
N PHE A 177 16.12 10.67 -11.74
CA PHE A 177 15.31 11.18 -12.84
C PHE A 177 16.18 11.73 -13.98
N ASP A 178 17.27 12.43 -13.65
CA ASP A 178 18.24 12.90 -14.65
C ASP A 178 18.90 11.73 -15.39
N LYS A 179 19.11 10.58 -14.71
CA LYS A 179 19.61 9.32 -15.30
C LYS A 179 18.52 8.51 -16.03
N GLY A 180 17.27 8.98 -16.08
CA GLY A 180 16.16 8.27 -16.74
C GLY A 180 15.71 6.98 -16.05
N VAL A 181 16.12 6.75 -14.81
CA VAL A 181 15.85 5.52 -14.05
C VAL A 181 14.39 5.47 -13.60
N PHE A 182 13.83 6.63 -13.26
CA PHE A 182 12.42 6.81 -12.93
C PHE A 182 11.86 8.00 -13.72
N GLU A 183 10.56 7.95 -14.03
CA GLU A 183 9.84 9.08 -14.60
C GLU A 183 8.76 9.53 -13.62
N PRO A 184 8.66 10.83 -13.31
CA PRO A 184 7.65 11.30 -12.39
C PRO A 184 6.28 11.14 -13.06
N LEU A 185 5.28 10.75 -12.27
CA LEU A 185 3.89 10.76 -12.71
C LEU A 185 3.44 12.22 -12.82
N LYS A 186 2.67 12.56 -13.84
CA LYS A 186 2.28 13.96 -14.09
C LYS A 186 0.75 14.02 -14.15
N PHE A 187 0.12 14.92 -13.39
CA PHE A 187 -1.34 15.00 -13.32
C PHE A 187 -1.91 16.24 -14.04
N ASP A 188 -1.08 17.23 -14.35
CA ASP A 188 -1.52 18.56 -14.79
C ASP A 188 -1.89 18.68 -16.28
N VAL A 189 -1.91 17.57 -17.04
CA VAL A 189 -2.27 17.59 -18.45
C VAL A 189 -3.54 16.78 -18.65
N ALA A 190 -4.56 17.41 -19.24
CA ALA A 190 -5.76 16.74 -19.74
C ALA A 190 -5.37 15.65 -20.76
N ASN A 191 -5.12 14.46 -20.24
CA ASN A 191 -4.73 13.27 -20.97
C ASN A 191 -5.58 12.08 -20.48
N ARG A 192 -5.47 10.96 -21.19
CA ARG A 192 -6.27 9.78 -20.89
C ARG A 192 -5.95 9.17 -19.51
N PHE A 193 -4.73 9.35 -19.01
CA PHE A 193 -4.31 8.86 -17.69
C PHE A 193 -4.93 9.64 -16.54
N ALA A 194 -4.94 10.97 -16.65
CA ALA A 194 -5.61 11.84 -15.69
C ALA A 194 -7.12 11.51 -15.64
N ALA A 195 -7.74 11.27 -16.80
CA ALA A 195 -9.13 10.82 -16.87
C ALA A 195 -9.33 9.43 -16.24
N TYR A 196 -8.44 8.47 -16.51
CA TYR A 196 -8.48 7.15 -15.90
C TYR A 196 -8.37 7.22 -14.36
N MET A 197 -7.40 7.99 -13.85
CA MET A 197 -7.20 8.19 -12.41
C MET A 197 -8.40 8.87 -11.77
N ASP A 198 -8.88 9.99 -12.33
CA ASP A 198 -10.07 10.71 -11.85
C ASP A 198 -11.28 9.78 -11.78
N HIS A 199 -11.58 9.07 -12.87
CA HIS A 199 -12.74 8.18 -12.92
C HIS A 199 -12.60 7.00 -11.96
N SER A 200 -11.39 6.47 -11.77
CA SER A 200 -11.12 5.39 -10.81
C SER A 200 -11.33 5.87 -9.36
N LEU A 201 -10.88 7.08 -9.02
CA LEU A 201 -11.08 7.66 -7.70
C LEU A 201 -12.56 8.01 -7.44
N ARG A 202 -13.28 8.52 -8.46
CA ARG A 202 -14.73 8.75 -8.39
C ARG A 202 -15.53 7.46 -8.28
N LEU A 203 -15.11 6.39 -8.96
CA LEU A 203 -15.69 5.06 -8.80
C LEU A 203 -15.56 4.60 -7.35
N ILE A 204 -14.38 4.74 -6.75
CA ILE A 204 -14.15 4.35 -5.34
C ILE A 204 -15.00 5.20 -4.39
N LYS A 205 -15.17 6.50 -4.65
CA LYS A 205 -16.13 7.34 -3.92
C LYS A 205 -17.56 6.80 -4.03
N ALA A 206 -17.97 6.35 -5.21
CA ALA A 206 -19.28 5.72 -5.42
C ALA A 206 -19.38 4.37 -4.68
N GLU A 207 -18.32 3.55 -4.64
CA GLU A 207 -18.26 2.31 -3.87
C GLU A 207 -18.47 2.58 -2.37
N ILE A 208 -17.83 3.61 -1.81
CA ILE A 208 -17.99 4.01 -0.40
C ILE A 208 -19.40 4.51 -0.11
N ALA A 209 -19.93 5.38 -0.98
CA ALA A 209 -21.29 5.89 -0.87
C ALA A 209 -22.32 4.75 -0.90
N PHE A 210 -22.13 3.80 -1.81
CA PHE A 210 -22.96 2.60 -1.90
C PHE A 210 -22.87 1.75 -0.63
N SER A 211 -21.67 1.48 -0.09
CA SER A 211 -21.50 0.73 1.17
C SER A 211 -22.33 1.34 2.31
N ARG A 212 -22.29 2.67 2.45
CA ARG A 212 -23.04 3.42 3.49
C ARG A 212 -24.56 3.40 3.27
N LEU A 213 -25.01 3.58 2.03
CA LEU A 213 -26.43 3.64 1.68
C LEU A 213 -27.09 2.27 1.58
N SER A 214 -26.29 1.20 1.38
CA SER A 214 -26.76 -0.16 1.13
C SER A 214 -27.81 -0.60 2.16
N SER A 215 -27.55 -0.40 3.45
CA SER A 215 -28.45 -0.75 4.56
C SER A 215 -29.88 -0.20 4.41
N SER A 216 -30.05 0.96 3.76
CA SER A 216 -31.34 1.62 3.54
C SER A 216 -32.08 1.21 2.26
N MET A 217 -31.40 0.50 1.34
CA MET A 217 -31.94 0.09 0.04
C MET A 217 -32.62 -1.28 0.11
N GLN A 218 -33.58 -1.53 -0.79
CA GLN A 218 -34.14 -2.87 -1.01
C GLN A 218 -33.14 -3.76 -1.76
N GLU A 219 -33.24 -5.08 -1.62
CA GLU A 219 -32.25 -6.01 -2.17
C GLU A 219 -32.16 -5.95 -3.71
N GLU A 220 -33.29 -5.84 -4.41
CA GLU A 220 -33.32 -5.69 -5.88
C GLU A 220 -32.63 -4.39 -6.34
N GLU A 221 -32.80 -3.32 -5.58
CA GLU A 221 -32.16 -2.04 -5.84
C GLU A 221 -30.65 -2.13 -5.61
N ARG A 222 -30.22 -2.78 -4.51
CA ARG A 222 -28.79 -2.97 -4.19
C ARG A 222 -28.07 -3.70 -5.32
N GLU A 223 -28.67 -4.78 -5.82
CA GLU A 223 -28.07 -5.57 -6.87
C GLU A 223 -28.01 -4.79 -8.20
N THR A 224 -29.04 -4.00 -8.50
CA THR A 224 -29.05 -3.11 -9.67
C THR A 224 -27.91 -2.09 -9.60
N VAL A 225 -27.74 -1.42 -8.45
CA VAL A 225 -26.67 -0.43 -8.26
C VAL A 225 -25.29 -1.10 -8.31
N ARG A 226 -25.14 -2.28 -7.71
CA ARG A 226 -23.90 -3.08 -7.77
C ARG A 226 -23.52 -3.40 -9.21
N GLN A 227 -24.46 -3.86 -10.03
CA GLN A 227 -24.22 -4.15 -11.45
C GLN A 227 -23.82 -2.90 -12.25
N ARG A 228 -24.42 -1.74 -11.94
CA ARG A 228 -24.02 -0.46 -12.55
C ARG A 228 -22.58 -0.11 -12.19
N ILE A 229 -22.19 -0.21 -10.93
CA ILE A 229 -20.81 0.05 -10.47
C ILE A 229 -19.83 -0.90 -11.19
N GLN A 230 -20.11 -2.20 -11.25
CA GLN A 230 -19.28 -3.19 -11.94
C GLN A 230 -19.13 -2.89 -13.45
N LYS A 231 -20.20 -2.45 -14.11
CA LYS A 231 -20.17 -2.04 -15.52
C LYS A 231 -19.32 -0.79 -15.73
N ILE A 232 -19.46 0.23 -14.89
CA ILE A 232 -18.63 1.45 -14.92
C ILE A 232 -17.16 1.07 -14.78
N HIS A 233 -16.85 0.23 -13.79
CA HIS A 233 -15.51 -0.26 -13.56
C HIS A 233 -14.92 -0.98 -14.78
N THR A 234 -15.68 -1.88 -15.39
CA THR A 234 -15.28 -2.58 -16.63
C THR A 234 -14.97 -1.59 -17.76
N ASN A 235 -15.80 -0.57 -17.95
CA ASN A 235 -15.58 0.46 -18.97
C ASN A 235 -14.29 1.26 -18.71
N ILE A 236 -14.04 1.65 -17.46
CA ILE A 236 -12.81 2.37 -17.07
C ILE A 236 -11.58 1.52 -17.39
N LYS A 237 -11.57 0.23 -17.00
CA LYS A 237 -10.46 -0.69 -17.30
C LYS A 237 -10.25 -0.88 -18.80
N GLN A 238 -11.32 -1.17 -19.54
CA GLN A 238 -11.24 -1.38 -20.99
C GLN A 238 -10.71 -0.15 -21.73
N SER A 239 -10.95 1.06 -21.20
CA SER A 239 -10.40 2.28 -21.78
C SER A 239 -8.87 2.31 -21.84
N MET A 240 -8.17 1.53 -21.02
CA MET A 240 -6.71 1.43 -21.03
C MET A 240 -6.24 0.23 -21.87
N ILE A 241 -6.91 -0.92 -21.74
CA ILE A 241 -6.53 -2.20 -22.34
C ILE A 241 -6.74 -2.22 -23.87
N GLN A 242 -7.82 -1.62 -24.39
CA GLN A 242 -8.25 -1.78 -25.78
C GLN A 242 -7.24 -1.28 -26.84
N LYS A 243 -6.23 -0.50 -26.46
CA LYS A 243 -5.23 0.03 -27.39
C LYS A 243 -4.01 -0.86 -27.58
N GLY A 244 -3.76 -1.79 -26.65
CA GLY A 244 -2.78 -2.87 -26.79
C GLY A 244 -1.34 -2.47 -27.13
N THR A 245 -0.96 -1.19 -27.04
CA THR A 245 0.42 -0.77 -27.30
C THR A 245 1.28 -0.91 -26.05
N ALA A 246 2.59 -1.11 -26.24
CA ALA A 246 3.54 -1.18 -25.13
C ALA A 246 3.49 0.08 -24.24
N GLU A 247 3.32 1.25 -24.85
CA GLU A 247 3.14 2.52 -24.13
C GLU A 247 1.90 2.47 -23.23
N PHE A 248 0.74 2.04 -23.76
CA PHE A 248 -0.50 1.94 -22.98
C PHE A 248 -0.38 0.97 -21.80
N ASN A 249 0.23 -0.20 -22.00
CA ASN A 249 0.44 -1.18 -20.94
C ASN A 249 1.39 -0.68 -19.86
N LEU A 250 2.45 0.05 -20.24
CA LEU A 250 3.38 0.66 -19.29
C LEU A 250 2.66 1.66 -18.39
N TRP A 251 1.85 2.53 -19.01
CA TRP A 251 1.13 3.55 -18.26
C TRP A 251 -0.04 3.02 -17.45
N GLU A 252 -0.73 1.99 -17.91
CA GLU A 252 -1.73 1.27 -17.10
C GLU A 252 -1.08 0.77 -15.82
N LYS A 253 0.02 0.01 -15.93
CA LYS A 253 0.75 -0.48 -14.75
C LYS A 253 1.12 0.66 -13.80
N ARG A 254 1.62 1.78 -14.32
CA ARG A 254 1.98 2.95 -13.52
C ARG A 254 0.77 3.59 -12.84
N ALA A 255 -0.33 3.80 -13.55
CA ALA A 255 -1.54 4.38 -13.01
C ALA A 255 -2.14 3.51 -11.91
N THR A 256 -2.17 2.19 -12.12
CA THR A 256 -2.65 1.25 -11.11
C THR A 256 -1.78 1.28 -9.85
N LEU A 257 -0.45 1.31 -9.99
CA LEU A 257 0.46 1.41 -8.84
C LEU A 257 0.20 2.67 -8.00
N VAL A 258 0.03 3.81 -8.67
CA VAL A 258 -0.32 5.07 -8.01
C VAL A 258 -1.65 4.98 -7.31
N LEU A 259 -2.66 4.47 -8.01
CA LEU A 259 -3.99 4.32 -7.46
C LEU A 259 -3.95 3.47 -6.19
N ASP A 260 -3.24 2.34 -6.23
CA ASP A 260 -3.07 1.47 -5.07
C ASP A 260 -2.37 2.19 -3.91
N GLU A 261 -1.29 2.93 -4.17
CA GLU A 261 -0.58 3.69 -3.12
C GLU A 261 -1.44 4.81 -2.53
N LEU A 262 -2.20 5.52 -3.36
CA LEU A 262 -3.16 6.52 -2.90
C LEU A 262 -4.19 5.88 -1.98
N LEU A 263 -4.80 4.76 -2.39
CA LEU A 263 -5.80 4.07 -1.59
C LEU A 263 -5.21 3.51 -0.30
N ALA A 264 -4.01 2.94 -0.36
CA ALA A 264 -3.30 2.45 0.82
C ALA A 264 -3.00 3.56 1.84
N SER A 265 -2.70 4.78 1.37
CA SER A 265 -2.49 5.94 2.26
C SER A 265 -3.78 6.43 2.91
N GLN A 266 -4.93 6.23 2.24
CA GLN A 266 -6.24 6.68 2.72
C GLN A 266 -7.02 5.61 3.48
N ALA A 267 -6.59 4.34 3.41
CA ALA A 267 -7.17 3.20 4.13
C ALA A 267 -7.25 3.47 5.64
N ASP A 268 -8.13 2.74 6.34
CA ASP A 268 -8.28 2.87 7.78
C ASP A 268 -8.10 1.51 8.49
N PRO A 269 -6.95 1.25 9.15
CA PRO A 269 -5.76 2.11 9.18
C PRO A 269 -5.00 2.13 7.83
N PRO A 270 -4.15 3.15 7.57
CA PRO A 270 -3.29 3.15 6.38
C PRO A 270 -2.40 1.91 6.32
N VAL A 271 -2.12 1.43 5.10
CA VAL A 271 -1.41 0.15 4.91
C VAL A 271 0.07 0.27 5.31
N LEU A 272 0.73 1.35 4.92
CA LEU A 272 2.15 1.56 5.19
C LEU A 272 2.34 2.21 6.57
N SER A 273 3.42 1.87 7.26
CA SER A 273 3.76 2.48 8.56
C SER A 273 4.10 3.96 8.43
N VAL A 274 4.72 4.38 7.32
CA VAL A 274 5.04 5.80 7.04
C VAL A 274 3.80 6.70 7.05
N ASP A 275 2.63 6.18 6.69
CA ASP A 275 1.37 6.95 6.69
C ASP A 275 0.64 6.90 8.03
N ARG A 276 1.01 5.96 8.91
CA ARG A 276 0.41 5.76 10.25
C ARG A 276 1.14 6.52 11.35
N ARG A 277 2.33 7.02 11.05
CA ARG A 277 3.23 7.60 12.06
C ARG A 277 2.56 8.70 12.87
N SER A 278 2.78 8.61 14.17
CA SER A 278 2.29 9.58 15.16
C SER A 278 3.07 10.90 15.12
N LEU A 279 4.32 10.84 14.65
CA LEU A 279 5.25 11.96 14.58
C LEU A 279 6.16 11.87 13.34
N GLU A 280 6.69 13.02 12.92
CA GLU A 280 7.77 13.05 11.93
C GLU A 280 9.11 12.70 12.62
N PRO A 281 9.95 11.82 12.04
CA PRO A 281 11.24 11.48 12.62
C PRO A 281 12.17 12.69 12.71
N MET A 282 12.91 12.79 13.82
CA MET A 282 13.96 13.78 13.97
C MET A 282 15.16 13.47 13.09
N GLU A 283 15.79 14.50 12.52
CA GLU A 283 17.00 14.32 11.73
C GLU A 283 18.22 14.08 12.65
N ALA A 284 18.79 12.88 12.53
CA ALA A 284 20.08 12.53 13.12
C ALA A 284 21.20 12.74 12.10
N LYS A 285 22.42 12.96 12.58
CA LYS A 285 23.61 13.13 11.74
C LYS A 285 24.56 11.96 11.89
N VAL A 286 25.26 11.59 10.83
CA VAL A 286 26.17 10.43 10.84
C VAL A 286 27.29 10.61 11.88
N GLU A 287 27.73 11.84 12.11
CA GLU A 287 28.77 12.17 13.09
C GLU A 287 28.34 11.97 14.55
N GLU A 288 27.06 11.70 14.80
CA GLU A 288 26.52 11.44 16.14
C GLU A 288 26.68 9.97 16.57
N PHE A 289 27.11 9.09 15.67
CA PHE A 289 27.25 7.65 15.90
C PHE A 289 28.71 7.20 16.02
N TRP A 290 28.95 6.20 16.88
CA TRP A 290 30.23 5.50 16.99
C TRP A 290 30.02 3.97 16.95
N PRO A 291 30.53 3.26 15.92
CA PRO A 291 31.17 3.78 14.71
C PRO A 291 30.22 4.67 13.89
N ALA A 292 30.77 5.50 13.00
CA ALA A 292 30.03 6.45 12.15
C ALA A 292 29.23 5.73 11.05
N ILE A 293 28.29 4.89 11.47
CA ILE A 293 27.36 4.14 10.63
C ILE A 293 26.02 4.88 10.68
N PRO A 294 25.38 5.20 9.54
CA PRO A 294 24.06 5.78 9.52
C PRO A 294 23.05 4.88 10.24
N CYS A 295 22.40 5.40 11.27
CA CYS A 295 21.41 4.67 12.03
C CYS A 295 20.07 5.41 12.10
N MET A 296 19.02 4.66 12.39
CA MET A 296 17.70 5.15 12.75
C MET A 296 17.24 4.51 14.07
N LEU A 297 16.52 5.27 14.86
CA LEU A 297 15.93 4.89 16.12
C LEU A 297 14.48 4.47 15.88
N LEU A 298 14.19 3.21 16.16
CA LEU A 298 12.85 2.65 16.04
C LEU A 298 12.22 2.52 17.43
N ASP A 299 11.00 3.04 17.55
CA ASP A 299 10.09 2.71 18.64
C ASP A 299 9.22 1.52 18.21
N ILE A 300 9.37 0.39 18.89
CA ILE A 300 8.66 -0.85 18.61
C ILE A 300 7.75 -1.16 19.79
N ASP A 301 6.45 -1.10 19.55
CA ASP A 301 5.41 -1.33 20.54
C ASP A 301 4.66 -2.63 20.22
N PRO A 302 4.96 -3.74 20.91
CA PRO A 302 4.28 -5.00 20.66
C PRO A 302 2.81 -4.97 21.08
N ARG A 303 1.94 -5.54 20.24
CA ARG A 303 0.50 -5.58 20.47
C ARG A 303 0.08 -6.92 21.04
N GLU A 304 -0.89 -6.88 21.96
CA GLU A 304 -1.57 -8.07 22.44
C GLU A 304 -2.57 -8.55 21.38
N LYS A 305 -2.10 -9.30 20.37
CA LYS A 305 -2.98 -10.03 19.44
C LYS A 305 -2.92 -11.51 19.74
N ASN A 306 -4.06 -12.08 20.10
CA ASN A 306 -4.19 -13.51 20.36
C ASN A 306 -5.18 -14.13 19.36
N PHE A 307 -4.65 -15.00 18.50
CA PHE A 307 -5.42 -15.80 17.55
C PHE A 307 -5.77 -17.19 18.10
N SER A 308 -5.59 -17.44 19.41
CA SER A 308 -6.02 -18.69 20.00
C SER A 308 -7.55 -18.77 20.02
N SER A 309 -8.07 -19.93 19.65
CA SER A 309 -9.48 -20.27 19.71
C SER A 309 -9.66 -21.66 20.32
N ASP A 310 -10.90 -22.11 20.47
CA ASP A 310 -11.21 -23.46 20.98
C ASP A 310 -10.55 -24.58 20.16
N ILE A 311 -10.22 -24.29 18.89
CA ILE A 311 -9.65 -25.24 17.94
C ILE A 311 -8.14 -25.05 17.70
N THR A 312 -7.53 -23.95 18.20
CA THR A 312 -6.14 -23.60 17.90
C THR A 312 -5.44 -22.92 19.08
N SER A 313 -4.23 -23.39 19.41
CA SER A 313 -3.36 -22.72 20.38
C SER A 313 -2.65 -21.51 19.78
N THR A 314 -2.20 -20.57 20.62
CA THR A 314 -1.45 -19.38 20.18
C THR A 314 -0.24 -19.73 19.31
N VAL A 315 0.54 -20.74 19.71
CA VAL A 315 1.71 -21.19 18.94
C VAL A 315 1.31 -21.69 17.56
N LYS A 316 0.24 -22.50 17.47
CA LYS A 316 -0.24 -23.02 16.20
C LYS A 316 -0.80 -21.91 15.31
N ALA A 317 -1.54 -20.95 15.87
CA ALA A 317 -2.04 -19.80 15.13
C ALA A 317 -0.92 -18.97 14.50
N LEU A 318 0.17 -18.74 15.24
CA LEU A 318 1.34 -18.03 14.73
C LEU A 318 2.04 -18.77 13.59
N THR A 319 2.07 -20.10 13.64
CA THR A 319 2.56 -20.92 12.53
C THR A 319 1.65 -20.74 11.31
N LEU A 320 0.33 -20.87 11.47
CA LEU A 320 -0.63 -20.72 10.38
C LEU A 320 -0.59 -19.33 9.72
N LEU A 321 -0.39 -18.28 10.52
CA LEU A 321 -0.18 -16.92 10.02
C LEU A 321 1.08 -16.83 9.15
N ARG A 322 2.17 -17.49 9.56
CA ARG A 322 3.42 -17.55 8.79
C ARG A 322 3.34 -18.48 7.59
N ASP A 323 2.37 -19.38 7.54
CA ASP A 323 2.13 -20.21 6.37
C ASP A 323 1.27 -19.47 5.33
N LEU A 324 0.35 -18.60 5.75
CA LEU A 324 -0.57 -17.86 4.88
C LEU A 324 0.03 -16.58 4.28
N ILE A 325 0.71 -15.75 5.08
CA ILE A 325 1.11 -14.41 4.64
C ILE A 325 2.24 -14.42 3.60
N PRO A 326 3.30 -15.24 3.72
CA PRO A 326 4.36 -15.29 2.71
C PRO A 326 3.89 -15.58 1.28
N PRO A 327 3.09 -16.63 1.00
CA PRO A 327 2.61 -16.88 -0.36
C PRO A 327 1.67 -15.77 -0.87
N LEU A 328 0.89 -15.17 0.02
CA LEU A 328 0.04 -14.02 -0.30
C LEU A 328 0.87 -12.81 -0.75
N MET A 329 1.96 -12.50 -0.04
CA MET A 329 2.85 -11.38 -0.35
C MET A 329 3.84 -11.68 -1.48
N TRP A 330 4.15 -12.94 -1.74
CA TRP A 330 4.86 -13.35 -2.96
C TRP A 330 4.09 -12.93 -4.20
N ARG A 331 2.77 -13.16 -4.20
CA ARG A 331 1.84 -12.69 -5.25
C ARG A 331 1.26 -11.31 -4.96
N ARG A 332 2.06 -10.40 -4.39
CA ARG A 332 1.64 -9.03 -4.00
C ARG A 332 0.85 -8.24 -5.04
N ALA A 333 1.15 -8.44 -6.33
CA ALA A 333 0.51 -7.72 -7.43
C ALA A 333 -0.78 -8.38 -7.95
N ALA A 334 -1.02 -9.65 -7.59
CA ALA A 334 -2.25 -10.37 -7.92
C ALA A 334 -3.39 -9.95 -6.98
N SER A 335 -4.62 -10.29 -7.36
CA SER A 335 -5.76 -10.07 -6.48
C SER A 335 -5.64 -10.93 -5.22
N VAL A 336 -6.28 -10.49 -4.14
CA VAL A 336 -6.30 -11.22 -2.87
C VAL A 336 -6.89 -12.62 -3.09
N SER A 337 -8.00 -12.73 -3.82
CA SER A 337 -8.62 -14.03 -4.11
C SER A 337 -7.76 -14.93 -4.98
N ASP A 338 -7.18 -14.41 -6.07
CA ASP A 338 -6.29 -15.24 -6.91
C ASP A 338 -5.07 -15.73 -6.13
N SER A 339 -4.60 -14.93 -5.17
CA SER A 339 -3.47 -15.28 -4.31
C SER A 339 -3.84 -16.36 -3.31
N ILE A 340 -5.05 -16.30 -2.74
CA ILE A 340 -5.57 -17.34 -1.85
C ILE A 340 -5.84 -18.63 -2.61
N ASP A 341 -6.47 -18.55 -3.79
CA ASP A 341 -6.78 -19.71 -4.64
C ASP A 341 -5.52 -20.48 -5.08
N PHE A 342 -4.38 -19.79 -5.12
CA PHE A 342 -3.07 -20.41 -5.36
C PHE A 342 -2.55 -21.21 -4.18
N ILE A 343 -2.89 -20.81 -2.95
CA ILE A 343 -2.51 -21.52 -1.73
C ILE A 343 -3.47 -22.69 -1.49
N ALA A 344 -4.77 -22.43 -1.66
CA ALA A 344 -5.82 -23.40 -1.43
C ALA A 344 -6.95 -23.19 -2.44
N THR A 345 -7.20 -24.21 -3.24
CA THR A 345 -8.26 -24.23 -4.26
C THR A 345 -9.61 -23.79 -3.68
N GLU A 346 -10.28 -22.85 -4.35
CA GLU A 346 -11.59 -22.28 -3.96
C GLU A 346 -11.59 -21.49 -2.64
N GLY A 347 -10.44 -21.30 -1.99
CA GLY A 347 -10.35 -20.52 -0.76
C GLY A 347 -10.60 -19.02 -0.95
N GLY A 348 -10.38 -18.50 -2.17
CA GLY A 348 -10.45 -17.08 -2.45
C GLY A 348 -11.82 -16.46 -2.27
N SER A 349 -12.91 -17.19 -2.56
CA SER A 349 -14.28 -16.72 -2.28
C SER A 349 -14.68 -16.97 -0.83
N ASP A 350 -14.33 -18.15 -0.31
CA ASP A 350 -14.76 -18.59 1.03
C ASP A 350 -14.15 -17.72 2.12
N LEU A 351 -12.82 -17.50 2.09
CA LEU A 351 -12.14 -16.71 3.11
C LEU A 351 -12.49 -15.23 3.03
N VAL A 352 -12.73 -14.71 1.83
CA VAL A 352 -13.14 -13.30 1.65
C VAL A 352 -14.55 -13.07 2.20
N ALA A 353 -15.45 -14.05 2.09
CA ALA A 353 -16.78 -13.96 2.69
C ALA A 353 -16.73 -13.83 4.22
N GLU A 354 -15.76 -14.49 4.86
CA GLU A 354 -15.52 -14.41 6.31
C GLU A 354 -14.68 -13.19 6.74
N ALA A 355 -14.13 -12.42 5.78
CA ALA A 355 -13.32 -11.23 6.02
C ALA A 355 -13.97 -9.96 5.43
N PRO A 356 -15.05 -9.43 6.06
CA PRO A 356 -15.85 -8.34 5.50
C PRO A 356 -15.06 -7.04 5.26
N ALA A 357 -13.96 -6.80 5.97
CA ALA A 357 -13.13 -5.62 5.74
C ALA A 357 -12.51 -5.60 4.32
N ILE A 358 -12.30 -6.76 3.69
CA ILE A 358 -11.78 -6.86 2.31
C ILE A 358 -12.82 -6.33 1.32
N THR A 359 -14.10 -6.53 1.60
CA THR A 359 -15.20 -6.12 0.73
C THR A 359 -15.83 -4.77 1.08
N ASP A 360 -15.37 -4.13 2.15
CA ASP A 360 -15.85 -2.81 2.59
C ASP A 360 -14.93 -1.67 2.11
N PRO A 361 -15.38 -0.85 1.12
CA PRO A 361 -14.63 0.30 0.64
C PRO A 361 -14.40 1.38 1.72
N SER A 362 -15.20 1.41 2.78
CA SER A 362 -15.10 2.43 3.82
C SER A 362 -13.82 2.34 4.65
N VAL A 363 -13.24 1.14 4.76
CA VAL A 363 -11.97 0.86 5.48
C VAL A 363 -10.78 0.64 4.54
N GLY A 364 -10.99 0.76 3.22
CA GLY A 364 -9.97 0.56 2.19
C GLY A 364 -10.09 -0.77 1.43
N GLY A 365 -11.16 -1.53 1.64
CA GLY A 365 -11.51 -2.70 0.83
C GLY A 365 -12.07 -2.31 -0.53
N ARG A 366 -12.60 -3.27 -1.28
CA ARG A 366 -13.23 -3.06 -2.59
C ARG A 366 -14.51 -3.89 -2.70
N LEU A 367 -15.56 -3.34 -3.31
CA LEU A 367 -16.80 -4.11 -3.53
C LEU A 367 -16.56 -5.40 -4.32
N ASP A 368 -15.61 -5.35 -5.27
CA ASP A 368 -15.09 -6.53 -5.95
C ASP A 368 -13.69 -6.85 -5.39
N HIS A 369 -13.61 -7.94 -4.64
CA HIS A 369 -12.37 -8.41 -4.02
C HIS A 369 -11.28 -8.79 -5.05
N ARG A 370 -11.64 -9.04 -6.31
CA ARG A 370 -10.68 -9.29 -7.40
C ARG A 370 -9.92 -8.03 -7.81
N GLU A 371 -10.42 -6.86 -7.41
CA GLU A 371 -9.78 -5.58 -7.63
C GLU A 371 -8.85 -5.15 -6.50
N MET A 372 -8.85 -5.90 -5.41
CA MET A 372 -7.96 -5.66 -4.29
C MET A 372 -6.70 -6.50 -4.44
N LYS A 373 -5.54 -5.86 -4.40
CA LYS A 373 -4.24 -6.55 -4.43
C LYS A 373 -3.81 -7.02 -3.05
N SER A 374 -3.05 -8.10 -3.02
CA SER A 374 -2.47 -8.65 -1.78
C SER A 374 -1.58 -7.63 -1.05
N SER A 375 -0.82 -6.79 -1.78
CA SER A 375 -0.02 -5.72 -1.17
C SER A 375 -0.85 -4.66 -0.43
N SER A 376 -2.11 -4.47 -0.81
CA SER A 376 -2.97 -3.40 -0.31
C SER A 376 -3.79 -3.80 0.92
N LEU A 377 -3.64 -5.05 1.40
CA LEU A 377 -4.30 -5.53 2.61
C LEU A 377 -3.82 -4.75 3.83
N ASN A 378 -4.69 -3.97 4.45
CA ASN A 378 -4.39 -3.31 5.70
C ASN A 378 -4.35 -4.31 6.86
N ARG A 379 -3.95 -3.83 8.04
CA ARG A 379 -3.87 -4.63 9.26
C ARG A 379 -5.17 -5.38 9.57
N THR A 380 -6.31 -4.68 9.57
CA THR A 380 -7.62 -5.27 9.93
C THR A 380 -8.01 -6.40 8.98
N MET A 381 -7.78 -6.21 7.68
CA MET A 381 -8.05 -7.23 6.68
C MET A 381 -7.16 -8.46 6.85
N LEU A 382 -5.87 -8.26 7.14
CA LEU A 382 -4.96 -9.37 7.42
C LEU A 382 -5.36 -10.14 8.68
N GLU A 383 -5.78 -9.44 9.73
CA GLU A 383 -6.27 -10.06 10.97
C GLU A 383 -7.50 -10.94 10.70
N GLN A 384 -8.51 -10.41 10.01
CA GLN A 384 -9.73 -11.15 9.65
C GLN A 384 -9.41 -12.34 8.74
N LEU A 385 -8.50 -12.18 7.77
CA LEU A 385 -8.12 -13.25 6.87
C LEU A 385 -7.40 -14.39 7.60
N VAL A 386 -6.56 -14.06 8.58
CA VAL A 386 -5.89 -15.07 9.44
C VAL A 386 -6.91 -15.79 10.31
N GLU A 387 -7.89 -15.07 10.89
CA GLU A 387 -8.98 -15.66 11.68
C GLU A 387 -9.80 -16.63 10.82
N ALA A 388 -10.24 -16.19 9.64
CA ALA A 388 -10.94 -17.03 8.67
C ALA A 388 -10.13 -18.26 8.27
N TRP A 389 -8.82 -18.10 7.99
CA TRP A 389 -7.93 -19.20 7.64
C TRP A 389 -7.75 -20.23 8.77
N ILE A 390 -7.76 -19.79 10.02
CA ILE A 390 -7.66 -20.68 11.18
C ILE A 390 -8.91 -21.56 11.29
N GLU A 391 -10.08 -20.97 11.04
CA GLU A 391 -11.40 -21.60 11.18
C GLU A 391 -11.83 -22.39 9.93
N TRP A 392 -11.21 -22.14 8.77
CA TRP A 392 -11.62 -22.75 7.51
C TRP A 392 -11.37 -24.27 7.48
N PRO A 393 -12.43 -25.09 7.31
CA PRO A 393 -12.33 -26.55 7.42
C PRO A 393 -11.58 -27.20 6.26
N PHE A 394 -11.50 -26.53 5.11
CA PHE A 394 -10.86 -27.04 3.89
C PHE A 394 -9.41 -26.58 3.73
N ARG A 395 -8.84 -25.97 4.77
CA ARG A 395 -7.44 -25.55 4.76
C ARG A 395 -6.52 -26.74 4.42
N PRO A 396 -5.54 -26.56 3.52
CA PRO A 396 -4.51 -27.56 3.27
C PRO A 396 -3.80 -27.98 4.55
N THR A 397 -3.30 -29.21 4.57
CA THR A 397 -2.55 -29.73 5.70
C THR A 397 -1.22 -28.98 5.87
N ASP A 398 -0.68 -28.95 7.09
CA ASP A 398 0.61 -28.32 7.38
C ASP A 398 1.75 -28.87 6.49
N ALA A 399 1.65 -30.11 6.00
CA ALA A 399 2.62 -30.69 5.08
C ALA A 399 2.53 -30.09 3.68
N GLU A 400 1.31 -29.95 3.14
CA GLU A 400 1.05 -29.34 1.83
C GLU A 400 1.45 -27.87 1.80
N LEU A 401 1.18 -27.12 2.87
CA LEU A 401 1.59 -25.71 2.98
C LEU A 401 3.11 -25.55 3.02
N ARG A 402 3.83 -26.43 3.71
CA ARG A 402 5.31 -26.39 3.73
C ARG A 402 5.91 -26.75 2.38
N GLU A 403 5.35 -27.72 1.68
CA GLU A 403 5.78 -28.06 0.32
C GLU A 403 5.59 -26.86 -0.62
N ALA A 404 4.40 -26.23 -0.59
CA ALA A 404 4.10 -25.03 -1.36
C ALA A 404 5.07 -23.87 -1.04
N ASN A 405 5.33 -23.61 0.24
CA ASN A 405 6.24 -22.54 0.66
C ASN A 405 7.71 -22.84 0.33
N SER A 406 8.15 -24.10 0.44
CA SER A 406 9.50 -24.49 0.01
C SER A 406 9.71 -24.32 -1.50
N GLY A 407 8.66 -24.53 -2.30
CA GLY A 407 8.69 -24.22 -3.72
C GLY A 407 8.88 -22.73 -4.01
N LEU A 408 8.40 -21.85 -3.13
CA LEU A 408 8.58 -20.40 -3.26
C LEU A 408 9.99 -19.94 -2.88
N GLU A 409 10.58 -20.50 -1.83
CA GLU A 409 11.97 -20.20 -1.41
C GLU A 409 12.97 -20.56 -2.52
N ASN A 410 12.83 -21.73 -3.15
CA ASN A 410 13.68 -22.14 -4.25
C ASN A 410 13.53 -21.26 -5.52
N VAL A 411 12.35 -20.65 -5.72
CA VAL A 411 12.10 -19.70 -6.82
C VAL A 411 12.64 -18.31 -6.49
N ALA A 412 12.60 -17.89 -5.22
CA ALA A 412 13.20 -16.64 -4.77
C ALA A 412 14.71 -16.64 -4.97
N ASP A 413 15.39 -17.73 -4.58
CA ASP A 413 16.84 -17.87 -4.75
C ASP A 413 17.24 -17.86 -6.24
N THR A 414 16.42 -18.43 -7.12
CA THR A 414 16.68 -18.41 -8.58
C THR A 414 16.36 -17.07 -9.25
N VAL A 415 15.39 -16.30 -8.74
CA VAL A 415 15.09 -14.94 -9.24
C VAL A 415 16.14 -13.94 -8.77
N GLU A 416 16.65 -14.06 -7.54
CA GLU A 416 17.78 -13.25 -7.06
C GLU A 416 19.06 -13.56 -7.85
N GLU A 417 19.34 -14.83 -8.17
CA GLU A 417 20.46 -15.21 -9.06
C GLU A 417 20.28 -14.73 -10.51
N GLU A 418 19.06 -14.69 -11.05
CA GLU A 418 18.80 -14.17 -12.40
C GLU A 418 18.82 -12.63 -12.49
N GLU A 419 18.43 -11.92 -11.43
CA GLU A 419 18.51 -10.45 -11.37
C GLU A 419 19.96 -9.99 -11.18
N ASP A 420 20.78 -10.71 -10.42
CA ASP A 420 22.24 -10.49 -10.34
C ASP A 420 22.98 -10.97 -11.59
N GLY A 421 22.43 -11.94 -12.34
CA GLY A 421 22.98 -12.47 -13.59
C GLY A 421 22.62 -11.67 -14.87
N LYS A 422 21.64 -10.77 -14.81
CA LYS A 422 21.26 -9.86 -15.91
C LYS A 422 22.03 -8.54 -15.85
N THR A 423 23.36 -8.59 -15.73
CA THR A 423 24.24 -7.42 -15.90
C THR A 423 24.85 -7.29 -17.30
N ASP A 424 24.64 -8.27 -18.20
CA ASP A 424 25.27 -8.27 -19.53
C ASP A 424 24.31 -8.77 -20.63
N VAL A 425 23.25 -8.04 -21.02
CA VAL A 425 22.69 -8.12 -22.38
C VAL A 425 22.03 -6.81 -22.83
N ASP A 426 22.69 -6.17 -23.80
CA ASP A 426 22.25 -5.23 -24.85
C ASP A 426 21.17 -4.18 -24.56
N ASP A 427 21.67 -2.96 -24.36
CA ASP A 427 21.15 -1.75 -25.01
C ASP A 427 20.90 -2.00 -26.50
N THR A 428 19.65 -2.20 -26.90
CA THR A 428 19.07 -1.64 -28.14
C THR A 428 17.57 -1.90 -28.18
N ALA A 429 16.81 -1.03 -27.52
CA ALA A 429 15.62 -0.37 -28.04
C ALA A 429 14.77 0.11 -26.87
N PHE A 430 14.87 1.39 -26.50
CA PHE A 430 13.75 2.18 -25.99
C PHE A 430 13.97 3.67 -26.29
#